data_AF-A0A6J1XFR8-F1
#
_entry.id   AF-A0A6J1XFR8-F1
#
_cell.length_a   1.000
_cell.length_b   1.000
_cell.length_c   1.000
_cell.angle_alpha   90.00
_cell.angle_beta   90.00
_cell.angle_gamma   90.00
#
_symmetry.space_group_name_H-M   'P 1'
#
loop_
_entity.id
_entity.type
_entity.pdbx_description
1 polymer ?
#
loop_
_entity_poly.entity_id
_entity_poly.type
_entity_poly.pdbx_seq_one_letter_code
_entity_poly.pdbx_strand_id
1 'polypeptide(L)'
;MRGHRLALGLGFCLLLGTALCSLWMYFENWLRVFYVPYYLPCPEIFNMELQYKGQKPFQPVTQSLYPQPKLLEQRPAELLTLTPWLAPIVSEGTFNPELLQHIYQPLNLTIGLTVFAVGK
;
A
#
# COMPACT_ATOMS: atom_id res chain seq x y z
N MET A 1 -25.84 -25.19 -52.05
CA MET A 1 -24.50 -24.62 -51.74
C MET A 1 -24.49 -23.40 -50.80
N ARG A 2 -25.64 -22.76 -50.48
CA ARG A 2 -25.71 -21.53 -49.66
C ARG A 2 -25.58 -21.79 -48.14
N GLY A 3 -26.11 -22.90 -47.63
CA GLY A 3 -26.05 -23.25 -46.20
C GLY A 3 -24.65 -23.61 -45.68
N HIS A 4 -23.81 -24.23 -46.50
CA HIS A 4 -22.45 -24.63 -46.10
C HIS A 4 -21.52 -23.41 -45.91
N ARG A 5 -21.73 -22.33 -46.67
CA ARG A 5 -21.00 -21.06 -46.51
C ARG A 5 -21.41 -20.32 -45.23
N LEU A 6 -22.69 -20.41 -44.86
CA LEU A 6 -23.21 -19.82 -43.62
C LEU A 6 -22.75 -20.60 -42.38
N ALA A 7 -22.72 -21.94 -42.46
CA ALA A 7 -22.22 -22.80 -41.39
C ALA A 7 -20.72 -22.58 -41.12
N LEU A 8 -19.91 -22.43 -42.18
CA LEU A 8 -18.49 -22.09 -42.06
C LEU A 8 -18.28 -20.69 -41.48
N GLY A 9 -19.09 -19.70 -41.89
CA GLY A 9 -19.03 -18.35 -41.34
C GLY A 9 -19.39 -18.30 -39.85
N LEU A 10 -20.44 -19.01 -39.44
CA LEU A 10 -20.83 -19.12 -38.03
C LEU A 10 -19.76 -19.81 -37.18
N GLY A 11 -19.15 -20.89 -37.70
CA GLY A 11 -18.03 -21.55 -37.04
C GLY A 11 -16.84 -20.62 -36.82
N PHE A 12 -16.49 -19.83 -37.83
CA PHE A 12 -15.40 -18.85 -37.73
C PHE A 12 -15.72 -17.74 -36.72
N CYS A 13 -16.95 -17.21 -36.70
CA CYS A 13 -17.38 -16.21 -35.72
C CYS A 13 -17.32 -16.74 -34.28
N LEU A 14 -17.74 -17.98 -34.04
CA LEU A 14 -17.65 -18.61 -32.72
C LEU A 14 -16.21 -18.77 -32.27
N LEU A 15 -15.30 -19.19 -33.16
CA LEU A 15 -13.87 -19.34 -32.84
C LEU A 15 -13.19 -18.00 -32.55
N LEU A 16 -13.54 -16.94 -33.29
CA LEU A 16 -13.04 -15.59 -33.01
C LEU A 16 -13.57 -15.06 -31.68
N GLY A 17 -14.86 -15.26 -31.40
CA GLY A 17 -15.47 -14.85 -30.14
C GLY A 17 -14.82 -15.51 -28.93
N THR A 18 -14.58 -16.83 -28.99
CA THR A 18 -13.91 -17.54 -27.89
C THR A 18 -12.46 -17.09 -27.73
N ALA A 19 -11.71 -16.93 -28.82
CA ALA A 19 -10.33 -16.44 -28.77
C ALA A 19 -10.22 -15.03 -28.16
N LEU A 20 -11.12 -14.12 -28.55
CA LEU A 20 -11.16 -12.76 -28.00
C LEU A 20 -11.55 -12.76 -26.52
N CYS A 21 -12.52 -13.56 -26.10
CA CYS A 21 -12.88 -13.71 -24.68
C CYS A 21 -11.72 -14.28 -23.85
N SER A 22 -11.02 -15.29 -24.35
CA SER A 22 -9.84 -15.85 -23.68
C SER A 22 -8.71 -14.84 -23.57
N LEU A 23 -8.48 -14.03 -24.62
CA LEU A 23 -7.48 -12.96 -24.58
C LEU A 23 -7.85 -11.86 -23.58
N TRP A 24 -9.12 -11.48 -23.50
CA TRP A 24 -9.61 -10.52 -22.49
C TRP A 24 -9.42 -11.02 -21.07
N MET A 25 -9.83 -12.28 -20.79
CA MET A 25 -9.62 -12.94 -19.50
C MET A 25 -8.14 -13.05 -19.14
N TYR A 26 -7.28 -13.37 -20.11
CA TYR A 26 -5.85 -13.41 -19.91
C TYR A 26 -5.29 -12.02 -19.58
N PHE A 27 -5.72 -10.98 -20.28
CA PHE A 27 -5.29 -9.61 -20.03
C PHE A 27 -5.72 -9.12 -18.64
N GLU A 28 -6.97 -9.35 -18.24
CA GLU A 28 -7.45 -9.01 -16.89
C GLU A 28 -6.72 -9.79 -15.80
N ASN A 29 -6.52 -11.10 -15.98
CA ASN A 29 -5.80 -11.91 -14.99
C ASN A 29 -4.31 -11.53 -14.92
N TRP A 30 -3.69 -11.24 -16.06
CA TRP A 30 -2.31 -10.73 -16.13
C TRP A 30 -2.21 -9.42 -15.34
N LEU A 31 -3.02 -8.41 -15.66
CA LEU A 31 -3.09 -7.15 -14.91
C LEU A 31 -3.31 -7.36 -13.40
N ARG A 32 -4.17 -8.31 -13.01
CA ARG A 32 -4.42 -8.63 -11.62
C ARG A 32 -3.20 -9.24 -10.92
N VAL A 33 -2.44 -10.10 -11.59
CA VAL A 33 -1.18 -10.68 -11.06
C VAL A 33 -0.09 -9.63 -10.90
N PHE A 34 0.05 -8.67 -11.83
CA PHE A 34 1.03 -7.58 -11.68
C PHE A 34 0.65 -6.55 -10.61
N TYR A 35 -0.62 -6.51 -10.19
CA TYR A 35 -1.09 -5.61 -9.15
C TYR A 35 -1.15 -6.23 -7.74
N VAL A 36 -0.85 -7.53 -7.59
CA VAL A 36 -0.66 -8.10 -6.25
C VAL A 36 0.74 -7.72 -5.78
N PRO A 37 0.89 -6.83 -4.80
CA PRO A 37 2.20 -6.55 -4.24
C PRO A 37 2.63 -7.82 -3.54
N TYR A 38 3.72 -8.45 -3.99
CA TYR A 38 4.34 -9.53 -3.24
C TYR A 38 4.84 -8.93 -1.92
N TYR A 39 4.03 -9.06 -0.87
CA TYR A 39 4.40 -8.61 0.46
C TYR A 39 5.50 -9.51 0.97
N LEU A 40 6.73 -9.02 0.94
CA LEU A 40 7.81 -9.64 1.67
C LEU A 40 7.52 -9.46 3.18
N PRO A 41 7.68 -10.51 3.99
CA PRO A 41 7.62 -10.36 5.44
C PRO A 41 8.64 -9.31 5.87
N CYS A 42 8.20 -8.32 6.65
CA CYS A 42 9.09 -7.28 7.18
C CYS A 42 10.23 -7.96 7.96
N PRO A 43 11.50 -7.79 7.55
CA PRO A 43 12.60 -8.43 8.23
C PRO A 43 12.73 -7.91 9.67
N GLU A 44 12.98 -8.80 10.64
CA GLU A 44 13.14 -8.47 12.06
C GLU A 44 14.21 -7.41 12.36
N ILE A 45 15.15 -7.19 11.44
CA ILE A 45 16.18 -6.14 11.54
C ILE A 45 15.57 -4.74 11.63
N PHE A 46 14.39 -4.51 11.03
CA PHE A 46 13.66 -3.25 11.16
C PHE A 46 12.83 -3.15 12.44
N ASN A 47 12.75 -4.23 13.22
CA ASN A 47 12.03 -4.23 14.48
C ASN A 47 12.88 -3.59 15.57
N MET A 48 12.97 -2.26 15.54
CA MET A 48 13.63 -1.47 16.58
C MET A 48 12.67 -1.31 17.76
N GLU A 49 12.70 -2.28 18.68
CA GLU A 49 11.98 -2.18 19.95
C GLU A 49 12.56 -1.04 20.78
N LEU A 50 11.80 0.05 20.92
CA LEU A 50 12.17 1.16 21.80
C LEU A 50 12.05 0.67 23.24
N GLN A 51 13.19 0.51 23.92
CA GLN A 51 13.25 0.08 25.32
C GLN A 51 12.56 1.09 26.22
N TYR A 52 11.28 0.85 26.52
CA TYR A 52 10.48 1.68 27.40
C TYR A 52 10.91 1.48 28.86
N LYS A 53 11.67 2.43 29.40
CA LYS A 53 12.09 2.42 30.81
C LYS A 53 10.96 2.98 31.71
N GLY A 54 9.84 2.25 31.80
CA GLY A 54 8.70 2.64 32.66
C GLY A 54 7.68 1.51 32.79
N GLN A 55 7.17 1.26 33.98
CA GLN A 55 6.24 0.14 34.28
C GLN A 55 4.76 0.44 34.01
N LYS A 56 4.41 1.50 33.26
CA LYS A 56 3.00 1.81 33.00
C LYS A 56 2.56 1.20 31.66
N PRO A 57 1.55 0.30 31.63
CA PRO A 57 1.01 -0.18 30.38
C PRO A 57 0.60 1.01 29.52
N PHE A 58 0.90 0.92 28.22
CA PHE A 58 0.49 1.88 27.20
C PHE A 58 -0.98 2.19 27.45
N GLN A 59 -1.29 3.39 27.96
CA GLN A 59 -2.69 3.77 28.04
C GLN A 59 -3.10 4.05 26.60
N PRO A 60 -4.01 3.25 26.02
CA PRO A 60 -4.47 3.53 24.67
C PRO A 60 -5.00 4.95 24.69
N VAL A 61 -4.37 5.82 23.90
CA VAL A 61 -4.84 7.19 23.71
C VAL A 61 -6.31 7.09 23.36
N THR A 62 -7.18 7.68 24.17
CA THR A 62 -8.62 7.62 23.99
C THR A 62 -8.92 7.98 22.54
N GLN A 63 -9.59 7.08 21.82
CA GLN A 63 -9.91 7.22 20.39
C GLN A 63 -10.65 8.53 20.05
N SER A 64 -11.16 9.23 21.07
CA SER A 64 -11.81 10.53 20.94
C SER A 64 -10.87 11.70 20.64
N LEU A 65 -9.55 11.55 20.79
CA LEU A 65 -8.60 12.65 20.61
C LEU A 65 -8.17 12.86 19.15
N TYR A 66 -8.42 11.90 18.26
CA TYR A 66 -8.03 11.99 16.85
C TYR A 66 -9.16 11.52 15.92
N PRO A 67 -9.26 12.11 14.71
CA PRO A 67 -10.24 11.65 13.73
C PRO A 67 -10.03 10.18 13.38
N GLN A 68 -11.12 9.43 13.29
CA GLN A 68 -11.09 8.03 12.83
C GLN A 68 -10.47 7.94 11.43
N PRO A 69 -9.51 7.01 11.21
CA PRO A 69 -8.96 6.77 9.90
C PRO A 69 -10.04 6.29 8.93
N LYS A 70 -10.20 6.97 7.80
CA LYS A 70 -11.17 6.60 6.79
C LYS A 70 -10.54 5.57 5.84
N LEU A 71 -10.83 4.29 6.06
CA LEU A 71 -10.24 3.19 5.29
C LEU A 71 -10.70 3.15 3.82
N LEU A 72 -11.90 3.65 3.54
CA LEU A 72 -12.53 3.57 2.21
C LEU A 72 -12.46 4.89 1.43
N GLU A 73 -12.00 5.98 2.05
CA GLU A 73 -11.69 7.19 1.31
C GLU A 73 -10.33 7.00 0.64
N GLN A 74 -10.36 6.62 -0.64
CA GLN A 74 -9.18 6.71 -1.49
C GLN A 74 -8.78 8.19 -1.59
N ARG A 75 -7.72 8.57 -0.87
CA ARG A 75 -7.05 9.84 -1.14
C ARG A 75 -6.57 9.82 -2.59
N PRO A 76 -6.56 10.98 -3.28
CA PRO A 76 -6.02 11.06 -4.63
C PRO A 76 -4.67 10.35 -4.70
N ALA A 77 -4.52 9.41 -5.64
CA ALA A 77 -3.33 8.58 -5.82
C ALA A 77 -2.09 9.38 -6.29
N GLU A 78 -2.12 10.70 -6.14
CA GLU A 78 -1.07 11.62 -6.59
C GLU A 78 0.25 11.39 -5.85
N LEU A 79 0.21 10.78 -4.65
CA LEU A 79 1.40 10.54 -3.83
C LEU A 79 1.43 9.10 -3.33
N LEU A 80 2.52 8.39 -3.64
CA LEU A 80 2.80 7.06 -3.09
C LEU A 80 2.97 7.18 -1.57
N THR A 81 2.11 6.51 -0.80
CA THR A 81 2.14 6.53 0.68
C THR A 81 2.97 5.40 1.27
N LEU A 82 3.21 4.34 0.50
CA LEU A 82 4.01 3.18 0.88
C LEU A 82 5.00 2.83 -0.24
N THR A 83 6.17 2.35 0.17
CA THR A 83 7.13 1.71 -0.73
C THR A 83 6.73 0.25 -1.02
N PRO A 84 7.27 -0.39 -2.08
CA PRO A 84 7.02 -1.81 -2.36
C PRO A 84 7.40 -2.78 -1.22
N TRP A 85 8.29 -2.37 -0.31
CA TRP A 85 8.69 -3.13 0.88
C TRP A 85 7.98 -2.67 2.16
N LEU A 86 6.80 -2.04 2.04
CA LEU A 86 5.91 -1.65 3.14
C LEU A 86 6.46 -0.60 4.12
N ALA A 87 7.56 0.10 3.79
CA ALA A 87 7.97 1.26 4.57
C ALA A 87 7.06 2.47 4.24
N PRO A 88 6.55 3.20 5.27
CA PRO A 88 5.73 4.38 5.06
C PRO A 88 6.53 5.57 4.52
N ILE A 89 5.94 6.26 3.54
CA ILE A 89 6.47 7.51 2.99
C ILE A 89 5.83 8.65 3.80
N VAL A 90 6.66 9.38 4.54
CA VAL A 90 6.21 10.50 5.38
C VAL A 90 6.04 11.74 4.51
N SER A 91 4.79 12.17 4.34
CA SER A 91 4.42 13.37 3.60
C SER A 91 3.29 14.09 4.33
N GLU A 92 2.95 15.28 3.87
CA GLU A 92 1.81 16.01 4.38
C GLU A 92 0.52 15.15 4.28
N GLY A 93 -0.27 15.15 5.35
CA GLY A 93 -1.48 14.33 5.49
C GLY A 93 -1.28 12.83 5.76
N THR A 94 -0.05 12.27 5.76
CA THR A 94 0.15 10.81 6.02
C THR A 94 0.34 10.44 7.48
N PHE A 95 0.52 11.42 8.36
CA PHE A 95 0.68 11.20 9.80
C PHE A 95 -0.17 12.20 10.61
N ASN A 96 -0.47 11.83 11.86
CA ASN A 96 -1.08 12.74 12.84
C ASN A 96 -0.02 13.14 13.87
N PRO A 97 0.43 14.42 13.90
CA PRO A 97 1.50 14.86 14.79
C PRO A 97 1.13 14.77 16.27
N GLU A 98 -0.13 15.04 16.62
CA GLU A 98 -0.60 14.94 18.02
C GLU A 98 -0.50 13.49 18.50
N LEU A 99 -0.92 12.53 17.68
CA LEU A 99 -0.83 11.11 18.01
C LEU A 99 0.63 10.67 18.19
N LEU A 100 1.53 11.07 17.28
CA LEU A 100 2.97 10.75 17.42
C LEU A 100 3.56 11.37 18.68
N GLN A 101 3.19 12.61 19.00
CA GLN A 101 3.64 13.28 20.23
C GLN A 101 3.19 12.49 21.47
N HIS A 102 1.92 12.08 21.56
CA HIS A 102 1.42 11.31 22.70
C HIS A 102 2.13 9.95 22.87
N ILE A 103 2.48 9.30 21.75
CA ILE A 103 3.19 8.01 21.75
C ILE A 103 4.64 8.17 22.20
N TYR A 104 5.36 9.17 21.66
CA TYR A 104 6.80 9.28 21.84
C TYR A 104 7.23 10.16 23.02
N GLN A 105 6.39 11.10 23.46
CA GLN A 105 6.65 11.94 24.65
C GLN A 105 7.00 11.13 25.91
N PRO A 106 6.27 10.06 26.31
CA PRO A 106 6.60 9.31 27.52
C PRO A 106 7.90 8.49 27.41
N LEU A 107 8.46 8.33 26.21
CA LEU A 107 9.70 7.59 26.00
C LEU A 107 10.95 8.44 26.28
N ASN A 108 10.82 9.76 26.48
CA ASN A 108 11.93 10.69 26.69
C ASN A 108 13.05 10.54 25.62
N LEU A 109 12.66 10.46 24.35
CA LEU A 109 13.60 10.29 23.25
C LEU A 109 14.52 11.52 23.12
N THR A 110 15.80 11.27 22.85
CA THR A 110 16.77 12.30 22.48
C THR A 110 17.13 12.12 21.01
N ILE A 111 16.80 13.10 20.18
CA ILE A 111 17.08 13.08 18.74
C ILE A 111 18.41 13.78 18.51
N GLY A 112 19.45 13.01 18.18
CA GLY A 112 20.74 13.57 17.78
C GLY A 112 20.67 14.10 16.34
N LEU A 113 21.09 15.34 16.15
CA LEU A 113 21.25 15.94 14.82
C LEU A 113 22.73 16.17 14.56
N THR A 114 23.27 15.47 13.56
CA THR A 114 24.65 15.66 13.09
C THR A 114 24.62 16.49 11.81
N VAL A 115 25.25 17.66 11.86
CA VAL A 115 25.40 18.57 10.70
C VAL A 115 26.88 18.78 10.44
N PHE A 116 27.29 18.63 9.18
CA PHE A 116 28.64 18.93 8.73
C PHE A 116 28.65 20.28 8.02
N ALA A 117 29.56 21.18 8.41
CA ALA A 117 29.78 22.46 7.75
C ALA A 117 31.24 22.53 7.29
N VAL A 118 31.48 22.15 6.03
CA VAL A 118 32.82 22.05 5.43
C VAL A 118 32.97 23.11 4.36
N GLY A 119 33.88 24.09 4.57
CA GLY A 119 34.34 25.03 3.55
C GLY A 119 33.25 25.85 2.83
N LYS A 120 33.63 26.47 1.71
CA LYS A 120 32.76 27.10 0.70
C LYS A 120 33.14 26.55 -0.66
#